data_AF-A0A953ZVH4-F1
#
_entry.id   AF-A0A953ZVH4-F1
#
_cell.length_a   1.000
_cell.length_b   1.000
_cell.length_c   1.000
_cell.angle_alpha   90.00
_cell.angle_beta   90.00
_cell.angle_gamma   90.00
#
_symmetry.space_group_name_H-M   'P 1'
#
loop_
_entity.id
_entity.type
_entity.pdbx_description
1 polymer ?
#
loop_
_entity_poly.entity_id
_entity_poly.type
_entity_poly.pdbx_seq_one_letter_code
_entity_poly.pdbx_strand_id
1 'polypeptide(L)'
;MNRRFVPYFFNRGGPGKGHDEAARKFTVGKTKNPYAYFAAFKPDGTYLGETAIYADKDEVFQWLRKLLADHPGFATPTAAERAILSGEDHLAAARLHEQLGDYPEARRHYTESMRGKPEAARPVAQAALLRIARFTGDWKAHERGERALRALGPAHAVDADVERGHRLLATKHYEEARKLLQPLARNCTTSVRLAEAHFLAGVACWFLDDRDWAKLHWCFVVDRLPDDRFYMRARVAAAAESMPYPNPELGNFKSRGMIGTEHIVREITRSMRIHRRLLPEFEAGKFGASSTLDLLERSKR
;
A
#
# COMPACT_ATOMS: atom_id res chain seq x y z
N MET A 1 -10.93 -8.13 18.85
CA MET A 1 -9.75 -7.32 18.47
C MET A 1 -10.17 -5.86 18.48
N ASN A 2 -9.36 -4.98 19.02
CA ASN A 2 -9.68 -3.58 19.20
C ASN A 2 -8.58 -2.80 18.46
N ARG A 3 -8.65 -2.38 17.18
CA ARG A 3 -9.69 -1.93 16.23
C ARG A 3 -10.23 -0.51 16.44
N ARG A 4 -9.80 0.19 17.49
CA ARG A 4 -10.40 1.47 17.94
C ARG A 4 -10.41 2.57 16.87
N PHE A 5 -9.42 2.55 15.98
CA PHE A 5 -9.33 3.42 14.83
C PHE A 5 -8.76 2.60 13.68
N VAL A 6 -9.62 1.99 12.88
CA VAL A 6 -9.16 1.42 11.61
C VAL A 6 -9.31 2.54 10.58
N PRO A 7 -8.21 3.11 10.04
CA PRO A 7 -8.32 3.97 8.88
C PRO A 7 -8.84 3.10 7.72
N TYR A 8 -10.15 3.13 7.51
CA TYR A 8 -10.79 2.53 6.35
C TYR A 8 -10.77 3.54 5.22
N PHE A 9 -10.08 3.22 4.14
CA PHE A 9 -10.36 3.85 2.84
C PHE A 9 -11.66 3.24 2.32
N PHE A 10 -12.77 3.95 2.51
CA PHE A 10 -14.00 3.61 1.80
C PHE A 10 -13.81 3.96 0.32
N ASN A 11 -13.74 2.95 -0.55
CA ASN A 11 -14.24 3.12 -1.91
C ASN A 11 -15.65 2.51 -1.96
N ARG A 12 -16.67 3.32 -1.65
CA ARG A 12 -18.09 2.92 -1.86
C ARG A 12 -18.60 3.36 -3.24
N GLY A 13 -17.72 3.86 -4.11
CA GLY A 13 -18.07 4.45 -5.41
C GLY A 13 -18.20 3.43 -6.52
N GLY A 14 -19.36 2.78 -6.61
CA GLY A 14 -19.77 1.96 -7.76
C GLY A 14 -20.04 0.48 -7.42
N PRO A 15 -20.61 -0.32 -8.35
CA PRO A 15 -20.97 -1.73 -8.14
C PRO A 15 -19.75 -2.67 -8.08
N GLY A 16 -18.69 -2.24 -7.41
CA GLY A 16 -17.51 -3.03 -7.10
C GLY A 16 -17.75 -3.80 -5.80
N LYS A 17 -17.64 -5.12 -5.86
CA LYS A 17 -17.86 -6.02 -4.74
C LYS A 17 -16.64 -6.02 -3.83
N GLY A 18 -16.52 -5.01 -2.98
CA GLY A 18 -15.56 -5.01 -1.86
C GLY A 18 -15.90 -6.13 -0.88
N HIS A 19 -15.30 -7.30 -1.09
CA HIS A 19 -15.54 -8.54 -0.34
C HIS A 19 -14.67 -8.68 0.92
N ASP A 20 -14.38 -7.59 1.63
CA ASP A 20 -13.85 -7.71 3.00
C ASP A 20 -15.03 -8.07 3.93
N GLU A 21 -15.17 -9.35 4.25
CA GLU A 21 -16.24 -9.86 5.11
C GLU A 21 -16.20 -9.24 6.52
N ALA A 22 -15.02 -8.86 7.01
CA ALA A 22 -14.88 -8.17 8.28
C ALA A 22 -15.34 -6.71 8.17
N ALA A 23 -14.95 -5.99 7.11
CA ALA A 23 -15.43 -4.63 6.84
C ALA A 23 -16.94 -4.59 6.57
N ARG A 24 -17.48 -5.62 5.90
CA ARG A 24 -18.91 -5.75 5.60
C ARG A 24 -19.76 -5.82 6.88
N LYS A 25 -19.22 -6.41 7.95
CA LYS A 25 -19.85 -6.45 9.28
C LYS A 25 -19.91 -5.07 9.94
N PHE A 26 -19.05 -4.13 9.54
CA PHE A 26 -19.03 -2.75 10.06
C PHE A 26 -19.83 -1.77 9.19
N THR A 27 -20.14 -2.11 7.93
CA THR A 27 -21.07 -1.34 7.09
C THR A 27 -22.51 -1.77 7.32
N VAL A 28 -23.13 -1.27 8.39
CA VAL A 28 -24.58 -1.37 8.58
C VAL A 28 -25.22 -0.05 8.13
N GLY A 29 -25.73 -0.01 6.90
CA GLY A 29 -26.46 1.14 6.33
C GLY A 29 -25.78 1.84 5.15
N LYS A 30 -26.58 2.57 4.36
CA LYS A 30 -26.10 3.46 3.30
C LYS A 30 -25.57 4.73 3.96
N THR A 31 -24.25 4.93 4.02
CA THR A 31 -23.73 6.29 4.21
C THR A 31 -23.86 7.03 2.89
N LYS A 32 -24.27 8.30 2.93
CA LYS A 32 -24.46 9.12 1.73
C LYS A 32 -23.14 9.44 1.00
N ASN A 33 -21.99 9.14 1.61
CA ASN A 33 -20.71 9.69 1.17
C ASN A 33 -19.67 8.60 0.86
N PRO A 34 -19.25 8.43 -0.42
CA PRO A 34 -18.28 7.43 -0.83
C PRO A 34 -16.81 7.81 -0.59
N TYR A 35 -16.52 8.95 0.07
CA TYR A 35 -15.16 9.49 0.21
C TYR A 35 -14.75 9.91 1.64
N ALA A 36 -15.42 9.42 2.71
CA ALA A 36 -14.99 9.74 4.08
C ALA A 36 -13.56 9.27 4.35
N TYR A 37 -12.72 10.13 4.95
CA TYR A 37 -11.29 9.84 5.16
C TYR A 37 -11.04 9.02 6.43
N PHE A 38 -11.82 9.25 7.49
CA PHE A 38 -11.80 8.50 8.75
C PHE A 38 -13.21 8.33 9.31
N ALA A 39 -13.49 7.15 9.87
CA ALA A 39 -14.70 6.84 10.61
C ALA A 39 -14.37 6.01 11.86
N ALA A 40 -15.15 6.17 12.93
CA ALA A 40 -15.00 5.43 14.17
C ALA A 40 -16.23 4.57 14.48
N PHE A 41 -15.96 3.39 15.03
CA PHE A 41 -16.97 2.42 15.42
C PHE A 41 -16.61 1.81 16.77
N LYS A 42 -17.62 1.45 17.56
CA LYS A 42 -17.44 0.61 18.75
C LYS A 42 -17.06 -0.83 18.35
N PRO A 43 -16.54 -1.65 19.29
CA PRO A 43 -16.22 -3.06 19.03
C PRO A 43 -17.42 -3.90 18.53
N ASP A 44 -18.65 -3.51 18.88
CA ASP A 44 -19.90 -4.14 18.43
C ASP A 44 -20.36 -3.67 17.04
N GLY A 45 -19.62 -2.75 16.40
CA GLY A 45 -19.93 -2.17 15.10
C GLY A 45 -20.82 -0.92 15.14
N THR A 46 -21.19 -0.43 16.32
CA THR A 46 -21.95 0.83 16.43
C THR A 46 -21.14 2.01 15.89
N TYR A 47 -21.70 2.74 14.93
CA TYR A 47 -21.10 3.95 14.37
C TYR A 47 -21.04 5.09 15.40
N LEU A 48 -19.89 5.76 15.49
CA LEU A 48 -19.66 6.87 16.43
C LEU A 48 -19.48 8.22 15.77
N GLY A 49 -19.03 8.24 14.50
CA GLY A 49 -18.79 9.47 13.75
C GLY A 49 -17.81 9.26 12.60
N GLU A 50 -17.75 10.24 11.71
CA GLU A 50 -16.82 10.29 10.59
C GLU A 50 -16.34 11.72 10.35
N THR A 51 -15.22 11.84 9.64
CA THR A 51 -14.66 13.12 9.18
C THR A 51 -15.22 13.48 7.80
N ALA A 52 -15.19 14.76 7.47
CA ALA A 52 -15.47 15.21 6.11
C ALA A 52 -14.43 14.67 5.12
N ILE A 53 -14.80 14.57 3.83
CA ILE A 53 -13.95 13.99 2.78
C ILE A 53 -12.71 14.84 2.46
N TYR A 54 -12.79 16.12 2.81
CA TYR A 54 -11.71 17.10 2.71
C TYR A 54 -11.23 17.55 4.08
N ALA A 55 -11.52 16.77 5.13
CA ALA A 55 -11.09 17.12 6.47
C ALA A 55 -9.56 17.29 6.47
N ASP A 56 -9.10 18.49 6.81
CA ASP A 56 -7.68 18.73 6.93
C ASP A 56 -7.13 18.06 8.20
N LYS A 57 -5.81 18.16 8.38
CA LYS A 57 -5.12 17.56 9.52
C LYS A 57 -5.75 18.02 10.85
N ASP A 58 -6.06 19.31 10.99
CA ASP A 58 -6.53 19.88 12.23
C ASP A 58 -7.97 19.47 12.52
N GLU A 59 -8.83 19.42 11.50
CA GLU A 59 -10.20 18.88 11.61
C GLU A 59 -10.20 17.42 12.04
N VAL A 60 -9.32 16.59 11.45
CA VAL A 60 -9.16 15.19 11.87
C VAL A 60 -8.70 15.09 13.32
N PHE A 61 -7.72 15.90 13.75
CA PHE A 61 -7.26 15.90 15.14
C PHE A 61 -8.34 16.37 16.12
N GLN A 62 -9.10 17.40 15.78
CA GLN A 62 -10.21 17.86 16.60
C GLN A 62 -11.30 16.79 16.73
N TRP A 63 -11.64 16.12 15.62
CA TRP A 63 -12.56 14.99 15.63
C TRP A 63 -12.06 13.84 16.51
N LEU A 64 -10.79 13.45 16.40
CA LEU A 64 -10.17 12.42 17.25
C LEU A 64 -10.22 12.81 18.74
N ARG A 65 -9.87 14.07 19.07
CA ARG A 65 -9.91 14.58 20.45
C ARG A 65 -11.33 14.53 21.02
N LYS A 66 -12.32 14.97 20.23
CA LYS A 66 -13.73 14.89 20.63
C LYS A 66 -14.14 13.44 20.86
N LEU A 67 -13.79 12.53 19.96
CA LEU A 67 -14.13 11.12 20.11
C LEU A 67 -13.52 10.52 21.38
N LEU A 68 -12.26 10.85 21.71
CA LEU A 68 -11.62 10.39 22.94
C LEU A 68 -12.22 11.01 24.21
N ALA A 69 -12.69 12.26 24.14
CA ALA A 69 -13.40 12.91 25.24
C ALA A 69 -14.78 12.26 25.49
N ASP A 70 -15.52 11.96 24.42
CA ASP A 70 -16.83 11.30 24.48
C ASP A 70 -16.71 9.80 24.84
N HIS A 71 -15.56 9.18 24.55
CA HIS A 71 -15.29 7.76 24.76
C HIS A 71 -13.92 7.53 25.43
N PRO A 72 -13.74 7.90 26.70
CA PRO A 72 -12.43 7.83 27.38
C PRO A 72 -11.86 6.42 27.46
N GLY A 73 -12.70 5.38 27.44
CA GLY A 73 -12.28 3.98 27.37
C GLY A 73 -11.45 3.65 26.11
N PHE A 74 -11.52 4.48 25.06
CA PHE A 74 -10.71 4.33 23.85
C PHE A 74 -9.26 4.77 24.04
N ALA A 75 -8.94 5.54 25.09
CA ALA A 75 -7.58 5.95 25.40
C ALA A 75 -6.74 4.85 26.08
N THR A 76 -7.37 3.82 26.66
CA THR A 76 -6.67 2.77 27.43
C THR A 76 -6.90 1.38 26.87
N PRO A 77 -5.88 0.50 26.71
CA PRO A 77 -6.08 -0.88 26.26
C PRO A 77 -7.22 -1.60 26.99
N THR A 78 -7.95 -2.49 26.29
CA THR A 78 -9.02 -3.32 26.87
C THR A 78 -8.40 -4.39 27.74
N ALA A 79 -9.21 -5.07 28.55
CA ALA A 79 -8.75 -6.28 29.24
C ALA A 79 -8.15 -7.30 28.25
N ALA A 80 -8.77 -7.49 27.08
CA ALA A 80 -8.25 -8.39 26.05
C ALA A 80 -6.91 -7.93 25.44
N GLU A 81 -6.75 -6.64 25.16
CA GLU A 81 -5.46 -6.09 24.71
C GLU A 81 -4.40 -6.20 25.81
N ARG A 82 -4.74 -5.89 27.07
CA ARG A 82 -3.80 -6.04 28.20
C ARG A 82 -3.34 -7.48 28.38
N ALA A 83 -4.24 -8.45 28.20
CA ALA A 83 -3.89 -9.87 28.24
C ALA A 83 -2.97 -10.30 27.08
N ILE A 84 -3.09 -9.67 25.91
CA ILE A 84 -2.14 -9.89 24.81
C ILE A 84 -0.78 -9.23 25.14
N LEU A 85 -0.81 -8.01 25.66
CA LEU A 85 0.38 -7.21 25.97
C LEU A 85 1.16 -7.73 27.19
N SER A 86 0.56 -8.58 28.05
CA SER A 86 1.29 -9.24 29.15
C SER A 86 2.37 -10.21 28.67
N GLY A 87 2.33 -10.60 27.38
CA GLY A 87 3.46 -11.23 26.70
C GLY A 87 3.48 -12.76 26.68
N GLU A 88 2.43 -13.44 27.16
CA GLU A 88 2.33 -14.91 27.08
C GLU A 88 2.38 -15.44 25.63
N ASP A 89 1.79 -14.68 24.70
CA ASP A 89 1.95 -14.87 23.26
C ASP A 89 2.72 -13.72 22.63
N HIS A 90 4.05 -13.87 22.57
CA HIS A 90 4.93 -12.89 21.94
C HIS A 90 4.54 -12.54 20.50
N LEU A 91 3.98 -13.45 19.70
CA LEU A 91 3.61 -13.10 18.32
C LEU A 91 2.37 -12.20 18.28
N ALA A 92 1.37 -12.47 19.11
CA ALA A 92 0.19 -11.62 19.24
C ALA A 92 0.54 -10.25 19.82
N ALA A 93 1.39 -10.22 20.86
CA ALA A 93 1.90 -8.99 21.44
C ALA A 93 2.66 -8.14 20.40
N ALA A 94 3.56 -8.76 19.63
CA ALA A 94 4.32 -8.07 18.59
C ALA A 94 3.42 -7.41 17.53
N ARG A 95 2.40 -8.13 17.06
CA ARG A 95 1.42 -7.61 16.08
C ARG A 95 0.64 -6.43 16.65
N LEU A 96 0.27 -6.48 17.92
CA LEU A 96 -0.46 -5.39 18.57
C LEU A 96 0.42 -4.15 18.72
N HIS A 97 1.67 -4.30 19.17
CA HIS A 97 2.62 -3.19 19.22
C HIS A 97 2.92 -2.62 17.81
N GLU A 98 3.07 -3.46 16.77
CA GLU A 98 3.23 -3.01 15.37
C GLU A 98 2.04 -2.15 14.94
N GLN A 99 0.80 -2.58 15.24
CA GLN A 99 -0.43 -1.84 14.93
C GLN A 99 -0.54 -0.50 15.68
N LEU A 100 -0.01 -0.44 16.91
CA LEU A 100 0.03 0.78 17.72
C LEU A 100 1.20 1.70 17.35
N GLY A 101 2.09 1.28 16.44
CA GLY A 101 3.28 2.04 16.07
C GLY A 101 4.41 1.98 17.12
N ASP A 102 4.29 1.15 18.15
CA ASP A 102 5.31 0.91 19.17
C ASP A 102 6.35 -0.09 18.64
N TYR A 103 7.15 0.37 17.68
CA TYR A 103 8.12 -0.46 17.00
C TYR A 103 9.23 -1.04 17.91
N PRO A 104 9.74 -0.34 18.94
CA PRO A 104 10.69 -0.94 19.88
C PRO A 104 10.15 -2.21 20.55
N GLU A 105 8.95 -2.15 21.13
CA GLU A 105 8.34 -3.32 21.77
C GLU A 105 7.92 -4.38 20.76
N ALA A 106 7.42 -3.99 19.59
CA ALA A 106 7.11 -4.92 18.51
C ALA A 106 8.35 -5.75 18.11
N ARG A 107 9.51 -5.10 17.94
CA ARG A 107 10.77 -5.79 17.60
C ARG A 107 11.23 -6.74 18.70
N ARG A 108 11.12 -6.33 19.97
CA ARG A 108 11.44 -7.18 21.12
C ARG A 108 10.58 -8.44 21.09
N HIS A 109 9.26 -8.28 21.00
CA HIS A 109 8.33 -9.40 20.96
C HIS A 109 8.49 -10.29 19.70
N TYR A 110 8.73 -9.74 18.52
CA TYR A 110 9.03 -10.55 17.34
C TYR A 110 10.30 -11.37 17.53
N THR A 111 11.35 -10.78 18.11
CA THR A 111 12.60 -11.49 18.40
C THR A 111 12.37 -12.64 19.38
N GLU A 112 11.65 -12.39 20.48
CA GLU A 112 11.29 -13.45 21.44
C GLU A 112 10.40 -14.54 20.83
N SER A 113 9.46 -14.17 19.94
CA SER A 113 8.59 -15.13 19.27
C SER A 113 9.35 -16.17 18.43
N MET A 114 10.58 -15.84 18.03
CA MET A 114 11.46 -16.74 17.27
C MET A 114 12.40 -17.57 18.15
N ARG A 115 12.56 -17.26 19.45
CA ARG A 115 13.55 -17.87 20.36
C ARG A 115 13.16 -19.23 20.95
N GLY A 116 11.91 -19.67 20.81
CA GLY A 116 11.47 -20.95 21.42
C GLY A 116 10.20 -21.57 20.86
N LYS A 117 9.75 -21.19 19.66
CA LYS A 117 8.46 -21.60 19.08
C LYS A 117 8.59 -22.09 17.62
N PRO A 118 7.61 -22.89 17.12
CA PRO A 118 7.70 -23.67 15.88
C PRO A 118 8.03 -22.85 14.63
N GLU A 119 8.64 -23.54 13.66
CA GLU A 119 9.05 -23.05 12.34
C GLU A 119 7.99 -22.16 11.65
N ALA A 120 6.70 -22.41 11.90
CA ALA A 120 5.57 -21.66 11.36
C ALA A 120 5.50 -20.17 11.76
N ALA A 121 5.99 -19.78 12.94
CA ALA A 121 5.94 -18.37 13.38
C ALA A 121 7.07 -17.52 12.77
N ARG A 122 8.17 -18.16 12.36
CA ARG A 122 9.39 -17.50 11.92
C ARG A 122 9.20 -16.65 10.65
N PRO A 123 8.51 -17.11 9.58
CA PRO A 123 8.28 -16.28 8.41
C PRO A 123 7.50 -15.00 8.72
N VAL A 124 6.46 -15.09 9.55
CA VAL A 124 5.63 -13.95 9.95
C VAL A 124 6.47 -12.93 10.71
N ALA A 125 7.25 -13.38 11.69
CA ALA A 125 8.11 -12.51 12.50
C ALA A 125 9.20 -11.84 11.64
N GLN A 126 9.86 -12.59 10.75
CA GLN A 126 10.88 -12.06 9.85
C GLN A 126 10.32 -11.00 8.90
N ALA A 127 9.17 -11.28 8.27
CA ALA A 127 8.51 -10.31 7.39
C ALA A 127 8.09 -9.04 8.15
N ALA A 128 7.67 -9.16 9.41
CA ALA A 128 7.31 -8.01 10.23
C ALA A 128 8.52 -7.17 10.65
N LEU A 129 9.61 -7.80 11.11
CA LEU A 129 10.87 -7.12 11.42
C LEU A 129 11.42 -6.37 10.21
N LEU A 130 11.29 -6.96 9.02
CA LEU A 130 11.67 -6.34 7.74
C LEU A 130 10.83 -5.09 7.46
N ARG A 131 9.50 -5.15 7.62
CA ARG A 131 8.63 -3.97 7.48
C ARG A 131 8.94 -2.89 8.51
N ILE A 132 9.19 -3.26 9.77
CA ILE A 132 9.58 -2.30 10.81
C ILE A 132 10.87 -1.59 10.42
N ALA A 133 11.89 -2.34 9.97
CA ALA A 133 13.14 -1.74 9.52
C ALA A 133 12.95 -0.78 8.34
N ARG A 134 12.03 -1.08 7.41
CA ARG A 134 11.63 -0.17 6.33
C ARG A 134 10.99 1.12 6.88
N PHE A 135 10.04 1.00 7.80
CA PHE A 135 9.34 2.16 8.38
C PHE A 135 10.27 3.06 9.21
N THR A 136 11.26 2.48 9.90
CA THR A 136 12.24 3.24 10.68
C THR A 136 13.44 3.72 9.85
N GLY A 137 13.52 3.38 8.56
CA GLY A 137 14.65 3.73 7.69
C GLY A 137 15.96 3.02 8.05
N ASP A 138 15.92 1.94 8.85
CA ASP A 138 17.12 1.15 9.18
C ASP A 138 17.42 0.18 8.03
N TRP A 139 18.03 0.70 6.97
CA TRP A 139 18.31 -0.08 5.75
C TRP A 139 19.31 -1.22 5.97
N LYS A 140 20.17 -1.12 6.98
CA LYS A 140 21.09 -2.22 7.35
C LYS A 140 20.32 -3.38 7.98
N ALA A 141 19.39 -3.10 8.89
CA ALA A 141 18.52 -4.14 9.45
C ALA A 141 17.55 -4.68 8.38
N HIS A 142 17.06 -3.82 7.49
CA HIS A 142 16.21 -4.22 6.38
C HIS A 142 16.91 -5.25 5.48
N GLU A 143 18.14 -4.96 5.04
CA GLU A 143 18.90 -5.89 4.20
C GLU A 143 19.20 -7.24 4.88
N ARG A 144 19.46 -7.24 6.20
CA ARG A 144 19.62 -8.49 6.96
C ARG A 144 18.30 -9.28 7.02
N GLY A 145 17.19 -8.60 7.26
CA GLY A 145 15.85 -9.20 7.28
C GLY A 145 15.44 -9.74 5.92
N GLU A 146 15.78 -9.06 4.83
CA GLU A 146 15.56 -9.50 3.45
C GLU A 146 16.28 -10.83 3.18
N ARG A 147 17.57 -10.91 3.55
CA ARG A 147 18.36 -12.14 3.42
C ARG A 147 17.80 -13.28 4.28
N ALA A 148 17.42 -12.97 5.52
CA ALA A 148 16.83 -13.95 6.44
C ALA A 148 15.49 -14.48 5.92
N LEU A 149 14.61 -13.62 5.40
CA LEU A 149 13.33 -14.00 4.81
C LEU A 149 13.52 -14.89 3.57
N ARG A 150 14.46 -14.53 2.69
CA ARG A 150 14.78 -15.34 1.50
C ARG A 150 15.32 -16.73 1.87
N ALA A 151 16.11 -16.82 2.95
CA ALA A 151 16.66 -18.09 3.43
C ALA A 151 15.58 -19.06 3.94
N LEU A 152 14.34 -18.60 4.19
CA LEU A 152 13.21 -19.47 4.54
C LEU A 152 12.64 -20.23 3.33
N GLY A 153 13.10 -19.94 2.11
CA GLY A 153 12.81 -20.72 0.92
C GLY A 153 12.02 -19.96 -0.17
N PRO A 154 11.76 -20.63 -1.32
CA PRO A 154 11.19 -19.99 -2.50
C PRO A 154 9.81 -19.35 -2.28
N ALA A 155 9.02 -19.87 -1.35
CA ALA A 155 7.70 -19.32 -1.00
C ALA A 155 7.78 -17.86 -0.50
N HIS A 156 8.93 -17.43 0.01
CA HIS A 156 9.15 -16.08 0.54
C HIS A 156 9.98 -15.18 -0.39
N ALA A 157 10.40 -15.69 -1.55
CA ALA A 157 11.24 -14.95 -2.49
C ALA A 157 10.54 -13.68 -3.00
N VAL A 158 9.25 -13.78 -3.34
CA VAL A 158 8.46 -12.62 -3.82
C VAL A 158 8.37 -11.54 -2.74
N ASP A 159 8.10 -11.91 -1.49
CA ASP A 159 8.02 -10.94 -0.39
C ASP A 159 9.36 -10.22 -0.18
N ALA A 160 10.46 -10.98 -0.19
CA ALA A 160 11.81 -10.43 -0.08
C ALA A 160 12.15 -9.49 -1.26
N ASP A 161 11.80 -9.86 -2.49
CA ASP A 161 12.05 -9.04 -3.68
C ASP A 161 11.22 -7.75 -3.69
N VAL A 162 9.95 -7.79 -3.24
CA VAL A 162 9.14 -6.57 -3.09
C VAL A 162 9.74 -5.65 -2.02
N GLU A 163 10.18 -6.20 -0.88
CA GLU A 163 10.83 -5.40 0.18
C GLU A 163 12.17 -4.82 -0.30
N ARG A 164 12.96 -5.57 -1.06
CA ARG A 164 14.16 -5.06 -1.73
C ARG A 164 13.82 -3.90 -2.67
N GLY A 165 12.73 -4.02 -3.44
CA GLY A 165 12.21 -2.96 -4.29
C GLY A 165 11.91 -1.67 -3.53
N HIS A 166 11.25 -1.76 -2.37
CA HIS A 166 11.04 -0.60 -1.48
C HIS A 166 12.36 0.07 -1.09
N ARG A 167 13.35 -0.71 -0.66
CA ARG A 167 14.67 -0.18 -0.26
C ARG A 167 15.36 0.52 -1.43
N LEU A 168 15.41 -0.11 -2.61
CA LEU A 168 16.02 0.48 -3.81
C LEU A 168 15.37 1.81 -4.20
N LEU A 169 14.03 1.89 -4.15
CA LEU A 169 13.31 3.13 -4.41
C LEU A 169 13.62 4.21 -3.36
N ALA A 170 13.65 3.85 -2.07
CA ALA A 170 13.94 4.78 -0.99
C ALA A 170 15.36 5.34 -1.04
N THR A 171 16.33 4.54 -1.50
CA THR A 171 17.73 4.96 -1.70
C THR A 171 18.01 5.42 -3.13
N LYS A 172 16.98 5.67 -3.94
CA LYS A 172 17.04 6.26 -5.30
C LYS A 172 17.81 5.43 -6.35
N HIS A 173 17.94 4.12 -6.16
CA HIS A 173 18.46 3.19 -7.17
C HIS A 173 17.36 2.76 -8.14
N TYR A 174 16.81 3.72 -8.90
CA TYR A 174 15.62 3.49 -9.72
C TYR A 174 15.84 2.48 -10.86
N GLU A 175 17.02 2.46 -11.48
CA GLU A 175 17.36 1.47 -12.51
C GLU A 175 17.38 0.05 -11.99
N GLU A 176 18.01 -0.17 -10.82
CA GLU A 176 18.04 -1.47 -10.16
C GLU A 176 16.64 -1.87 -9.70
N ALA A 177 15.86 -0.93 -9.16
CA ALA A 177 14.47 -1.16 -8.79
C ALA A 177 13.64 -1.59 -10.00
N ARG A 178 13.79 -0.93 -11.16
CA ARG A 178 13.12 -1.30 -12.42
C ARG A 178 13.51 -2.71 -12.86
N LYS A 179 14.81 -3.01 -12.93
CA LYS A 179 15.34 -4.32 -13.34
C LYS A 179 14.83 -5.46 -12.44
N LEU A 180 14.62 -5.19 -11.15
CA LEU A 180 14.04 -6.14 -10.20
C LEU A 180 12.52 -6.26 -10.34
N LEU A 181 11.81 -5.13 -10.31
CA LEU A 181 10.36 -5.09 -10.10
C LEU A 181 9.55 -5.37 -11.37
N GLN A 182 10.02 -5.01 -12.56
CA GLN A 182 9.24 -5.28 -13.79
C GLN A 182 9.12 -6.80 -14.08
N PRO A 183 10.22 -7.58 -14.04
CA PRO A 183 10.13 -9.04 -14.18
C PRO A 183 9.36 -9.67 -13.03
N LEU A 184 9.53 -9.17 -11.80
CA LEU A 184 8.79 -9.67 -10.63
C LEU A 184 7.28 -9.51 -10.83
N ALA A 185 6.81 -8.30 -11.16
CA ALA A 185 5.40 -8.00 -11.38
C ALA A 185 4.77 -8.89 -12.46
N ARG A 186 5.52 -9.19 -13.52
CA ARG A 186 5.07 -10.11 -14.58
C ARG A 186 4.92 -11.55 -14.08
N ASN A 187 5.85 -12.00 -13.24
CA ASN A 187 5.97 -13.41 -12.88
C ASN A 187 5.22 -13.77 -11.57
N CYS A 188 4.86 -12.79 -10.72
CA CYS A 188 4.21 -13.04 -9.42
C CYS A 188 2.66 -13.01 -9.47
N THR A 189 2.06 -13.55 -10.53
CA THR A 189 0.62 -13.42 -10.83
C THR A 189 -0.33 -14.00 -9.77
N THR A 190 0.14 -14.94 -8.94
CA THR A 190 -0.63 -15.55 -7.85
C THR A 190 -0.32 -14.96 -6.47
N SER A 191 0.64 -14.02 -6.39
CA SER A 191 1.02 -13.42 -5.12
C SER A 191 0.01 -12.37 -4.67
N VAL A 192 -0.29 -12.36 -3.37
CA VAL A 192 -1.03 -11.25 -2.72
C VAL A 192 -0.30 -9.90 -2.80
N ARG A 193 0.95 -9.89 -3.25
CA ARG A 193 1.78 -8.70 -3.46
C ARG A 193 1.82 -8.24 -4.92
N LEU A 194 1.03 -8.84 -5.82
CA LEU A 194 1.02 -8.49 -7.25
C LEU A 194 0.77 -7.00 -7.49
N ALA A 195 -0.27 -6.44 -6.87
CA ALA A 195 -0.60 -5.02 -7.03
C ALA A 195 0.52 -4.11 -6.51
N GLU A 196 1.16 -4.49 -5.40
CA GLU A 196 2.29 -3.78 -4.82
C GLU A 196 3.51 -3.83 -5.74
N ALA A 197 3.85 -5.00 -6.31
CA ALA A 197 4.94 -5.15 -7.27
C ALA A 197 4.72 -4.27 -8.51
N HIS A 198 3.51 -4.26 -9.07
CA HIS A 198 3.14 -3.35 -10.16
C HIS A 198 3.28 -1.88 -9.74
N PHE A 199 2.74 -1.50 -8.59
CA PHE A 199 2.81 -0.11 -8.13
C PHE A 199 4.25 0.39 -8.03
N LEU A 200 5.12 -0.39 -7.37
CA LEU A 200 6.54 -0.04 -7.20
C LEU A 200 7.30 -0.05 -8.54
N ALA A 201 7.01 -1.00 -9.44
CA ALA A 201 7.58 -0.99 -10.79
C ALA A 201 7.23 0.29 -11.55
N GLY A 202 5.98 0.76 -11.40
CA GLY A 202 5.53 2.03 -11.97
C GLY A 202 6.26 3.23 -11.38
N VAL A 203 6.50 3.24 -10.05
CA VAL A 203 7.31 4.29 -9.39
C VAL A 203 8.75 4.29 -9.92
N ALA A 204 9.37 3.12 -10.09
CA ALA A 204 10.71 3.02 -10.66
C ALA A 204 10.78 3.61 -12.08
N CYS A 205 9.82 3.24 -12.95
CA CYS A 205 9.73 3.78 -14.32
C CYS A 205 9.51 5.30 -14.32
N TRP A 206 8.65 5.81 -13.43
CA TRP A 206 8.37 7.23 -13.30
C TRP A 206 9.62 8.06 -13.00
N PHE A 207 10.47 7.60 -12.08
CA PHE A 207 11.70 8.31 -11.74
C PHE A 207 12.81 8.17 -12.78
N LEU A 208 12.67 7.24 -13.74
CA LEU A 208 13.52 7.11 -14.93
C LEU A 208 12.95 7.85 -16.15
N ASP A 209 11.94 8.69 -15.94
CA ASP A 209 11.20 9.41 -17.00
C ASP A 209 10.51 8.51 -18.04
N ASP A 210 10.31 7.23 -17.72
CA ASP A 210 9.61 6.28 -18.57
C ASP A 210 8.10 6.29 -18.23
N ARG A 211 7.43 7.38 -18.63
CA ARG A 211 6.01 7.66 -18.30
C ARG A 211 5.06 6.59 -18.83
N ASP A 212 5.33 6.07 -20.03
CA ASP A 212 4.46 5.09 -20.66
C ASP A 212 4.50 3.75 -19.90
N TRP A 213 5.69 3.27 -19.52
CA TRP A 213 5.82 2.07 -18.69
C TRP A 213 5.30 2.29 -17.26
N ALA A 214 5.47 3.48 -16.68
CA ALA A 214 4.84 3.81 -15.39
C ALA A 214 3.31 3.66 -15.45
N LYS A 215 2.68 4.24 -16.48
CA LYS A 215 1.23 4.17 -16.72
C LYS A 215 0.77 2.73 -16.97
N LEU A 216 1.49 1.93 -17.74
CA LEU A 216 1.19 0.50 -17.91
C LEU A 216 1.01 -0.19 -16.55
N HIS A 217 1.98 -0.04 -15.65
CA HIS A 217 1.98 -0.75 -14.38
C HIS A 217 0.86 -0.30 -13.45
N TRP A 218 0.60 1.00 -13.33
CA TRP A 218 -0.49 1.49 -12.49
C TRP A 218 -1.86 1.15 -13.05
N CYS A 219 -2.04 1.27 -14.37
CA CYS A 219 -3.28 0.88 -15.02
C CYS A 219 -3.53 -0.62 -14.98
N PHE A 220 -2.50 -1.47 -14.87
CA PHE A 220 -2.70 -2.90 -14.61
C PHE A 220 -3.47 -3.12 -13.30
N VAL A 221 -3.09 -2.44 -12.22
CA VAL A 221 -3.79 -2.53 -10.93
C VAL A 221 -5.22 -2.01 -11.06
N VAL A 222 -5.42 -0.89 -11.77
CA VAL A 222 -6.75 -0.30 -12.00
C VAL A 222 -7.67 -1.22 -12.80
N ASP A 223 -7.14 -1.91 -13.81
CA ASP A 223 -7.90 -2.78 -14.72
C ASP A 223 -8.17 -4.16 -14.13
N ARG A 224 -7.17 -4.75 -13.47
CA ARG A 224 -7.19 -6.16 -13.06
C ARG A 224 -7.43 -6.39 -11.58
N LEU A 225 -7.15 -5.40 -10.73
CA LEU A 225 -7.17 -5.54 -9.27
C LEU A 225 -7.97 -4.40 -8.61
N PRO A 226 -9.24 -4.17 -9.01
CA PRO A 226 -10.04 -3.03 -8.54
C PRO A 226 -10.31 -3.04 -7.03
N ASP A 227 -10.25 -4.21 -6.41
CA ASP A 227 -10.50 -4.40 -4.97
C ASP A 227 -9.20 -4.42 -4.13
N ASP A 228 -8.03 -4.27 -4.75
CA ASP A 228 -6.75 -4.25 -4.03
C ASP A 228 -6.51 -2.91 -3.31
N ARG A 229 -5.85 -2.96 -2.15
CA ARG A 229 -5.46 -1.77 -1.37
C ARG A 229 -4.64 -0.74 -2.16
N PHE A 230 -3.94 -1.16 -3.22
CA PHE A 230 -3.18 -0.29 -4.11
C PHE A 230 -4.02 0.34 -5.22
N TYR A 231 -5.27 -0.07 -5.43
CA TYR A 231 -6.13 0.45 -6.50
C TYR A 231 -6.19 1.98 -6.51
N MET A 232 -6.52 2.60 -5.38
CA MET A 232 -6.64 4.05 -5.30
C MET A 232 -5.30 4.76 -5.50
N ARG A 233 -4.21 4.23 -4.94
CA ARG A 233 -2.85 4.78 -5.13
C ARG A 233 -2.43 4.70 -6.59
N ALA A 234 -2.66 3.56 -7.25
CA ALA A 234 -2.37 3.35 -8.66
C ALA A 234 -3.22 4.25 -9.54
N ARG A 235 -4.51 4.41 -9.23
CA ARG A 235 -5.42 5.33 -9.94
C ARG A 235 -4.95 6.78 -9.87
N VAL A 236 -4.52 7.22 -8.68
CA VAL A 236 -3.96 8.56 -8.46
C VAL A 236 -2.66 8.74 -9.23
N ALA A 237 -1.76 7.77 -9.17
CA ALA A 237 -0.48 7.80 -9.89
C ALA A 237 -0.68 7.78 -11.41
N ALA A 238 -1.60 6.97 -11.94
CA ALA A 238 -1.94 6.93 -13.36
C ALA A 238 -2.52 8.25 -13.90
N ALA A 239 -3.05 9.11 -13.03
CA ALA A 239 -3.54 10.44 -13.35
C ALA A 239 -2.58 11.57 -12.93
N ALA A 240 -1.37 11.26 -12.47
CA ALA A 240 -0.46 12.23 -11.84
C ALA A 240 -0.18 13.46 -12.70
N GLU A 241 -0.05 13.30 -14.03
CA GLU A 241 0.19 14.40 -14.97
C GLU A 241 -0.94 15.43 -15.03
N SER A 242 -2.11 15.09 -14.49
CA SER A 242 -3.31 15.93 -14.43
C SER A 242 -3.68 16.34 -12.99
N MET A 243 -2.84 16.06 -11.98
CA MET A 243 -3.16 16.40 -10.59
C MET A 243 -2.59 17.77 -10.18
N PRO A 244 -3.41 18.70 -9.66
CA PRO A 244 -2.94 20.02 -9.21
C PRO A 244 -2.19 19.96 -7.88
N TYR A 245 -2.37 18.88 -7.13
CA TYR A 245 -1.78 18.70 -5.81
C TYR A 245 -0.46 17.93 -5.90
N PRO A 246 0.52 18.24 -5.04
CA PRO A 246 1.75 17.47 -4.95
C PRO A 246 1.42 16.01 -4.65
N ASN A 247 1.92 15.09 -5.48
CA ASN A 247 1.81 13.67 -5.24
C ASN A 247 3.01 13.18 -4.42
N PRO A 248 2.85 12.90 -3.11
CA PRO A 248 3.96 12.49 -2.24
C PRO A 248 4.60 11.16 -2.68
N GLU A 249 3.84 10.28 -3.33
CA GLU A 249 4.35 9.00 -3.87
C GLU A 249 5.32 9.22 -5.05
N LEU A 250 5.25 10.37 -5.69
CA LEU A 250 6.01 10.73 -6.89
C LEU A 250 6.95 11.91 -6.62
N GLY A 251 7.48 12.00 -5.40
CA GLY A 251 8.44 13.05 -5.02
C GLY A 251 7.81 14.45 -4.97
N ASN A 252 6.55 14.54 -4.54
CA ASN A 252 5.74 15.77 -4.52
C ASN A 252 5.55 16.40 -5.91
N PHE A 253 5.52 15.59 -6.97
CA PHE A 253 5.23 16.05 -8.33
C PHE A 253 3.93 16.86 -8.36
N LYS A 254 3.97 18.07 -8.95
CA LYS A 254 2.82 18.95 -9.17
C LYS A 254 2.63 19.17 -10.66
N SER A 255 1.45 18.87 -11.20
CA SER A 255 1.11 19.32 -12.56
C SER A 255 0.77 20.82 -12.56
N ARG A 256 0.83 21.45 -13.73
CA ARG A 256 0.59 22.91 -13.88
C ARG A 256 -0.89 23.28 -14.08
N GLY A 257 -1.84 22.35 -14.02
CA GLY A 257 -3.24 22.58 -14.39
C GLY A 257 -4.23 22.57 -13.22
N MET A 258 -5.22 23.45 -13.23
CA MET A 258 -6.41 23.37 -12.35
C MET A 258 -7.37 22.30 -12.88
N ILE A 259 -7.85 21.42 -12.01
CA ILE A 259 -8.63 20.25 -12.43
C ILE A 259 -9.71 19.86 -11.40
N GLY A 260 -10.93 19.61 -11.89
CA GLY A 260 -12.03 18.92 -11.21
C GLY A 260 -12.07 17.40 -11.49
N THR A 261 -12.92 16.64 -10.78
CA THR A 261 -13.00 15.16 -10.81
C THR A 261 -13.06 14.54 -12.22
N GLU A 262 -13.68 15.21 -13.19
CA GLU A 262 -13.78 14.75 -14.59
C GLU A 262 -12.44 14.59 -15.29
N HIS A 263 -11.41 15.39 -14.96
CA HIS A 263 -10.13 15.27 -15.64
C HIS A 263 -9.31 14.10 -15.12
N ILE A 264 -9.48 13.70 -13.85
CA ILE A 264 -8.88 12.47 -13.32
C ILE A 264 -9.39 11.28 -14.15
N VAL A 265 -10.70 11.22 -14.39
CA VAL A 265 -11.30 10.16 -15.22
C VAL A 265 -10.74 10.22 -16.64
N ARG A 266 -10.67 11.40 -17.25
CA ARG A 266 -10.12 11.59 -18.60
C ARG A 266 -8.66 11.14 -18.71
N GLU A 267 -7.82 11.49 -17.74
CA GLU A 267 -6.41 11.10 -17.76
C GLU A 267 -6.24 9.60 -17.51
N ILE A 268 -7.03 8.99 -16.62
CA ILE A 268 -7.05 7.52 -16.48
C ILE A 268 -7.44 6.88 -17.81
N THR A 269 -8.45 7.38 -18.52
CA THR A 269 -8.82 6.88 -19.85
C THR A 269 -7.67 6.98 -20.86
N ARG A 270 -6.86 8.05 -20.79
CA ARG A 270 -5.65 8.19 -21.61
C ARG A 270 -4.57 7.17 -21.21
N SER A 271 -4.28 7.04 -19.92
CA SER A 271 -3.31 6.07 -19.39
C SER A 271 -3.72 4.61 -19.69
N MET A 272 -5.02 4.31 -19.69
CA MET A 272 -5.55 3.00 -20.08
C MET A 272 -5.27 2.66 -21.56
N ARG A 273 -5.23 3.65 -22.47
CA ARG A 273 -4.83 3.40 -23.87
C ARG A 273 -3.36 3.00 -23.97
N ILE A 274 -2.49 3.65 -23.20
CA ILE A 274 -1.07 3.28 -23.11
C ILE A 274 -0.91 1.87 -22.54
N HIS A 275 -1.62 1.57 -21.45
CA HIS A 275 -1.63 0.24 -20.85
C HIS A 275 -2.00 -0.85 -21.85
N ARG A 276 -3.12 -0.70 -22.57
CA ARG A 276 -3.55 -1.69 -23.58
C ARG A 276 -2.53 -1.87 -24.71
N ARG A 277 -1.86 -0.79 -25.12
CA ARG A 277 -0.82 -0.83 -26.16
C ARG A 277 0.42 -1.59 -25.69
N LEU A 278 0.88 -1.35 -24.46
CA LEU A 278 2.12 -1.93 -23.93
C LEU A 278 1.95 -3.30 -23.27
N LEU A 279 0.72 -3.70 -22.92
CA LEU A 279 0.46 -4.97 -22.23
C LEU A 279 1.03 -6.20 -22.96
N PRO A 280 0.88 -6.35 -24.30
CA PRO A 280 1.49 -7.47 -25.01
C PRO A 280 3.02 -7.50 -24.93
N GLU A 281 3.67 -6.34 -24.93
CA GLU A 281 5.14 -6.25 -24.78
C GLU A 281 5.58 -6.65 -23.37
N PHE A 282 4.85 -6.20 -22.35
CA PHE A 282 5.07 -6.59 -20.96
C PHE A 282 4.91 -8.10 -20.77
N GLU A 283 3.83 -8.69 -21.29
CA GLU A 283 3.59 -10.14 -21.23
C GLU A 283 4.69 -10.92 -21.96
N ALA A 284 5.20 -10.39 -23.07
CA ALA A 284 6.35 -10.94 -23.79
C ALA A 284 7.71 -10.73 -23.08
N GLY A 285 7.75 -10.02 -21.94
CA GLY A 285 8.98 -9.71 -21.21
C GLY A 285 9.88 -8.68 -21.90
N LYS A 286 9.34 -7.89 -22.83
CA LYS A 286 10.06 -6.87 -23.59
C LYS A 286 9.99 -5.53 -22.85
N PHE A 287 10.85 -5.35 -21.86
CA PHE A 287 10.92 -4.10 -21.11
C PHE A 287 11.77 -3.07 -21.85
N GLY A 288 11.21 -1.89 -22.16
CA GLY A 288 11.98 -0.74 -22.68
C GLY A 288 12.33 -0.76 -24.17
N ALA A 289 11.81 -1.69 -24.97
CA ALA A 289 12.09 -1.75 -26.41
C ALA A 289 11.33 -0.71 -27.26
N SER A 290 10.44 0.07 -26.63
CA SER A 290 9.46 0.92 -27.30
C SER A 290 9.35 2.25 -26.57
N SER A 291 10.44 3.02 -26.51
CA SER A 291 10.28 4.43 -26.17
C SER A 291 9.42 5.08 -27.26
N THR A 292 8.51 5.97 -26.89
CA THR A 292 7.66 6.69 -27.86
C THR A 292 8.50 7.46 -28.89
N LEU A 293 9.75 7.80 -28.54
CA LEU A 293 10.77 8.36 -29.43
C LEU A 293 11.16 7.39 -30.54
N ASP A 294 11.45 6.13 -30.24
CA ASP A 294 11.79 5.11 -31.26
C ASP A 294 10.62 4.87 -32.23
N LEU A 295 9.37 4.91 -31.74
CA LEU A 295 8.19 4.74 -32.58
C LEU A 295 7.90 5.97 -33.44
N LEU A 296 8.12 7.18 -32.92
CA LEU A 296 8.01 8.41 -33.71
C LEU A 296 9.10 8.49 -34.79
N GLU A 297 10.32 8.04 -34.50
CA GLU A 297 11.39 7.94 -35.49
C GLU A 297 11.13 6.86 -36.54
N ARG A 298 10.52 5.73 -36.16
CA ARG A 298 10.08 4.69 -37.10
C ARG A 298 8.91 5.12 -37.97
N SER A 299 8.00 5.96 -37.48
CA SER A 299 6.87 6.49 -38.27
C SER A 299 7.28 7.55 -39.30
N LYS A 300 8.51 8.08 -39.20
CA LYS A 300 9.09 9.06 -40.12
C LYS A 300 9.98 8.42 -41.20
N ARG A 301 10.14 7.10 -41.18
CA ARG A 301 10.86 6.31 -42.20
C ARG A 301 9.86 5.50 -43.00
#